data_AF-A0A930K5F7-F1
#
_entry.id   AF-A0A930K5F7-F1
#
_cell.length_a   1.000
_cell.length_b   1.000
_cell.length_c   1.000
_cell.angle_alpha   90.00
_cell.angle_beta   90.00
_cell.angle_gamma   90.00
#
_symmetry.space_group_name_H-M   'P 1'
#
loop_
_entity.id
_entity.type
_entity.pdbx_description
1 polymer ?
#
loop_
_entity_poly.entity_id
_entity_poly.type
_entity_poly.pdbx_seq_one_letter_code
_entity_poly.pdbx_strand_id
1 'polypeptide(L)'
;GTITDASGQSREVITEWKLKRVEETHGDYIEYVYETADEPVRGGLVAKAIYLKEVRAGNSGQAPHTVVVLESSKQKRLKNNNARYGFLTSSNRLLEKLTVHFQGSTLRSYAFTYGEGAFNKDVLTGVKQLDDKGAEVSYQNFDYYDDVQAAKGYVPFKNSREKWDTHNDRLDAGFLNPITAVGGRFSD
;
A
#
# COMPACT_ATOMS: atom_id res chain seq x y z
N GLY A 1 -8.81 5.35 -15.18
CA GLY A 1 -8.23 4.03 -15.51
C GLY A 1 -8.93 3.49 -16.74
N THR A 2 -8.45 2.39 -17.32
CA THR A 2 -9.09 1.78 -18.49
C THR A 2 -9.59 0.40 -18.09
N ILE A 3 -10.84 0.09 -18.44
CA ILE A 3 -11.40 -1.26 -18.30
C ILE A 3 -11.63 -1.85 -19.69
N THR A 4 -11.42 -3.15 -19.81
CA THR A 4 -11.72 -3.93 -21.02
C THR A 4 -12.83 -4.92 -20.68
N ASP A 5 -13.92 -4.89 -21.43
CA ASP A 5 -15.04 -5.81 -21.22
C ASP A 5 -14.80 -7.19 -21.86
N ALA A 6 -15.75 -8.11 -21.68
CA ALA A 6 -15.67 -9.47 -22.22
C ALA A 6 -15.66 -9.54 -23.76
N SER A 7 -16.05 -8.45 -24.44
CA SER A 7 -15.99 -8.35 -25.90
C SER A 7 -14.63 -7.81 -26.40
N GLY A 8 -13.73 -7.45 -25.48
CA GLY A 8 -12.43 -6.85 -25.79
C GLY A 8 -12.48 -5.34 -25.98
N GLN A 9 -13.64 -4.70 -25.78
CA GLN A 9 -13.76 -3.25 -25.93
C GLN A 9 -13.23 -2.55 -24.69
N SER A 10 -12.33 -1.58 -24.92
CA SER A 10 -11.73 -0.78 -23.84
C SER A 10 -12.38 0.59 -23.72
N ARG A 11 -12.61 1.06 -22.49
CA ARG A 11 -13.09 2.42 -22.22
C ARG A 11 -12.43 3.03 -21.00
N GLU A 12 -12.31 4.35 -21.01
CA GLU A 12 -11.85 5.11 -19.86
C GLU A 12 -12.96 5.18 -18.79
N VAL A 13 -12.56 5.03 -17.53
CA VAL A 13 -13.45 5.12 -16.37
C VAL A 13 -12.82 5.94 -15.26
N ILE A 14 -13.67 6.72 -14.59
CA ILE A 14 -13.35 7.40 -13.33
C ILE A 14 -13.82 6.50 -12.19
N THR A 15 -12.93 6.24 -11.23
CA THR A 15 -13.19 5.34 -10.09
C THR A 15 -13.08 6.04 -8.75
N GLU A 16 -12.32 7.14 -8.70
CA GLU A 16 -12.12 7.93 -7.49
C GLU A 16 -12.11 9.41 -7.85
N TRP A 17 -12.79 10.23 -7.04
CA TRP A 17 -12.69 11.68 -7.07
C TRP A 17 -11.89 12.10 -5.84
N LYS A 18 -10.66 12.58 -6.04
CA LYS A 18 -9.84 13.13 -4.96
C LYS A 18 -10.18 14.60 -4.75
N LEU A 19 -10.22 15.04 -3.49
CA LEU A 19 -10.40 16.44 -3.15
C LEU A 19 -9.30 17.26 -3.82
N LYS A 20 -9.67 18.19 -4.71
CA LYS A 20 -8.72 19.01 -5.47
C LYS A 20 -8.46 20.35 -4.81
N ARG A 21 -9.51 21.03 -4.32
CA ARG A 21 -9.41 22.36 -3.71
C ARG A 21 -10.60 22.61 -2.80
N VAL A 22 -10.35 23.29 -1.69
CA VAL A 22 -11.35 23.95 -0.85
C VAL A 22 -11.03 25.43 -0.89
N GLU A 23 -12.02 26.27 -1.12
CA GLU A 23 -11.89 27.72 -1.13
C GLU A 23 -13.06 28.32 -0.37
N GLU A 24 -12.78 29.23 0.55
CA GLU A 24 -13.80 29.94 1.33
C GLU A 24 -14.15 31.28 0.67
N THR A 25 -15.18 31.96 1.19
CA THR A 25 -15.82 33.10 0.52
C THR A 25 -14.93 34.34 0.39
N HIS A 26 -13.93 34.51 1.24
CA HIS A 26 -12.96 35.61 1.16
C HIS A 26 -11.73 35.25 0.31
N GLY A 27 -11.72 34.05 -0.29
CA GLY A 27 -10.70 33.63 -1.24
C GLY A 27 -9.54 32.84 -0.64
N ASP A 28 -9.56 32.53 0.66
CA ASP A 28 -8.57 31.62 1.24
C ASP A 28 -8.80 30.20 0.73
N TYR A 29 -7.72 29.52 0.33
CA TYR A 29 -7.82 28.18 -0.24
C TYR A 29 -6.81 27.19 0.31
N ILE A 30 -7.18 25.91 0.20
CA ILE A 30 -6.28 24.77 0.31
C ILE A 30 -6.45 23.92 -0.96
N GLU A 31 -5.38 23.79 -1.75
CA GLU A 31 -5.31 22.96 -2.94
C GLU A 31 -4.48 21.70 -2.68
N TYR A 32 -4.91 20.58 -3.26
CA TYR A 32 -4.24 19.30 -3.21
C TYR A 32 -3.76 18.95 -4.62
N VAL A 33 -2.47 18.66 -4.77
CA VAL A 33 -1.84 18.29 -6.04
C VAL A 33 -1.45 16.83 -5.96
N TYR A 34 -1.96 16.03 -6.88
CA TYR A 34 -1.69 14.60 -6.95
C TYR A 34 -0.83 14.27 -8.15
N GLU A 35 -0.10 13.17 -8.04
CA GLU A 35 0.64 12.53 -9.12
C GLU A 35 0.08 11.13 -9.36
N THR A 36 -0.21 10.82 -10.63
CA THR A 36 -0.55 9.47 -11.05
C THR A 36 0.70 8.70 -11.43
N ALA A 37 0.74 7.41 -11.13
CA ALA A 37 1.85 6.54 -11.49
C ALA A 37 1.36 5.21 -12.06
N ASP A 38 2.17 4.66 -12.97
CA ASP A 38 2.02 3.33 -13.51
C ASP A 38 3.04 2.42 -12.84
N GLU A 39 2.56 1.43 -12.09
CA GLU A 39 3.41 0.55 -11.29
C GLU A 39 3.41 -0.86 -11.87
N PRO A 40 4.57 -1.35 -12.35
CA PRO A 40 4.68 -2.73 -12.80
C PRO A 40 4.39 -3.70 -11.66
N VAL A 41 3.54 -4.68 -11.94
CA VAL A 41 3.26 -5.81 -11.05
C VAL A 41 3.62 -7.12 -11.75
N ARG A 42 3.65 -8.22 -10.96
CA ARG A 42 4.04 -9.53 -11.47
C ARG A 42 3.15 -9.97 -12.64
N GLY A 43 3.75 -10.62 -13.64
CA GLY A 43 3.04 -11.12 -14.81
C GLY A 43 2.96 -10.14 -15.98
N GLY A 44 3.82 -9.11 -16.00
CA GLY A 44 3.84 -8.11 -17.08
C GLY A 44 2.64 -7.16 -17.06
N LEU A 45 1.94 -7.10 -15.92
CA LEU A 45 0.78 -6.24 -15.72
C LEU A 45 1.21 -4.90 -15.12
N VAL A 46 0.36 -3.88 -15.28
CA VAL A 46 0.58 -2.54 -14.74
C VAL A 46 -0.62 -2.14 -13.89
N ALA A 47 -0.34 -1.69 -12.67
CA ALA A 47 -1.32 -1.11 -11.77
C ALA A 47 -1.28 0.42 -11.83
N LYS A 48 -2.44 1.06 -11.69
CA LYS A 48 -2.55 2.52 -11.58
C LYS A 48 -2.48 2.93 -10.11
N ALA A 49 -1.68 3.94 -9.81
CA ALA A 49 -1.58 4.54 -8.49
C ALA A 49 -1.80 6.06 -8.56
N ILE A 50 -2.21 6.64 -7.44
CA ILE A 50 -2.33 8.09 -7.26
C ILE A 50 -1.77 8.47 -5.89
N TYR A 51 -0.89 9.45 -5.86
CA TYR A 51 -0.19 9.89 -4.66
C TYR A 51 -0.39 11.40 -4.46
N LEU A 52 -0.64 11.82 -3.23
CA LEU A 52 -0.64 13.25 -2.89
C LEU A 52 0.81 13.73 -2.91
N LYS A 53 1.11 14.72 -3.75
CA LYS A 53 2.45 15.25 -3.98
C LYS A 53 2.67 16.59 -3.27
N GLU A 54 1.66 17.46 -3.33
CA GLU A 54 1.72 18.75 -2.65
C GLU A 54 0.37 19.14 -2.05
N VAL A 55 0.42 19.90 -0.95
CA VAL A 55 -0.72 20.68 -0.44
C VAL A 55 -0.32 22.14 -0.43
N ARG A 56 -1.15 23.00 -1.02
CA ARG A 56 -0.86 24.43 -1.20
C ARG A 56 -1.94 25.24 -0.50
N ALA A 57 -1.55 26.23 0.29
CA ALA A 57 -2.47 27.18 0.88
C ALA A 57 -2.11 28.60 0.45
N GLY A 58 -3.12 29.41 0.18
CA GLY A 58 -2.96 30.77 -0.33
C GLY A 58 -4.27 31.52 -0.42
N ASN A 59 -4.20 32.68 -1.07
CA ASN A 59 -5.36 33.52 -1.36
C ASN A 59 -5.62 33.54 -2.87
N SER A 60 -6.89 33.60 -3.26
CA SER A 60 -7.33 33.58 -4.66
C SER A 60 -6.64 34.69 -5.48
N GLY A 61 -6.18 34.34 -6.69
CA GLY A 61 -5.43 35.26 -7.55
C GLY A 61 -3.96 35.48 -7.16
N GLN A 62 -3.46 34.85 -6.09
CA GLN A 62 -2.07 34.96 -5.65
C GLN A 62 -1.35 33.60 -5.66
N ALA A 63 -0.02 33.64 -5.68
CA ALA A 63 0.80 32.46 -5.44
C ALA A 63 0.57 31.94 -4.01
N PRO A 64 0.62 30.61 -3.78
CA PRO A 64 0.44 30.05 -2.45
C PRO A 64 1.52 30.55 -1.48
N HIS A 65 1.11 31.03 -0.31
CA HIS A 65 2.05 31.42 0.74
C HIS A 65 2.62 30.20 1.47
N THR A 66 1.93 29.06 1.45
CA THR A 66 2.39 27.81 2.09
C THR A 66 2.33 26.67 1.09
N VAL A 67 3.43 25.93 0.96
CA VAL A 67 3.52 24.73 0.14
C VAL A 67 4.08 23.60 0.97
N VAL A 68 3.32 22.52 1.07
CA VAL A 68 3.74 21.28 1.71
C VAL A 68 4.10 20.30 0.61
N VAL A 69 5.36 19.86 0.55
CA VAL A 69 5.87 18.92 -0.45
C VAL A 69 6.03 17.54 0.21
N LEU A 70 5.52 16.50 -0.44
CA LEU A 70 5.59 15.12 0.00
C LEU A 70 6.56 14.33 -0.87
N GLU A 71 7.55 13.71 -0.24
CA GLU A 71 8.56 12.88 -0.88
C GLU A 71 8.25 11.41 -0.58
N SER A 72 7.88 10.65 -1.61
CA SER A 72 7.46 9.25 -1.44
C SER A 72 8.02 8.34 -2.52
N SER A 73 9.32 8.34 -2.73
CA SER A 73 9.95 7.58 -3.83
C SER A 73 10.19 6.11 -3.48
N LYS A 74 10.43 5.83 -2.20
CA LYS A 74 10.74 4.50 -1.69
C LYS A 74 9.58 3.53 -1.84
N GLN A 75 9.88 2.37 -2.42
CA GLN A 75 8.93 1.29 -2.56
C GLN A 75 8.81 0.50 -1.25
N LYS A 76 7.59 0.03 -0.95
CA LYS A 76 7.30 -0.92 0.11
C LYS A 76 7.99 -2.26 -0.17
N ARG A 77 8.46 -2.91 0.89
CA ARG A 77 8.95 -4.31 0.89
C ARG A 77 7.85 -5.25 0.39
N LEU A 78 6.66 -5.13 0.98
CA LEU A 78 5.47 -5.86 0.57
C LEU A 78 4.54 -4.94 -0.23
N LYS A 79 4.46 -5.17 -1.54
CA LYS A 79 3.58 -4.44 -2.45
C LYS A 79 2.12 -4.86 -2.27
N ASN A 80 1.21 -3.89 -2.22
CA ASN A 80 -0.22 -4.10 -2.10
C ASN A 80 -0.93 -3.59 -3.37
N ASN A 81 -1.62 -4.52 -4.04
CA ASN A 81 -2.38 -4.24 -5.25
C ASN A 81 -3.79 -4.82 -5.09
N ASN A 82 -4.77 -4.20 -5.73
CA ASN A 82 -6.13 -4.72 -5.78
C ASN A 82 -6.75 -4.48 -7.16
N ALA A 83 -7.85 -5.19 -7.45
CA ALA A 83 -8.57 -5.08 -8.73
C ALA A 83 -10.05 -4.71 -8.55
N ARG A 84 -10.42 -4.08 -7.43
CA ARG A 84 -11.84 -3.84 -7.06
C ARG A 84 -12.60 -2.99 -8.09
N TYR A 85 -11.89 -2.15 -8.83
CA TYR A 85 -12.48 -1.28 -9.84
C TYR A 85 -12.51 -1.87 -11.25
N GLY A 86 -12.19 -3.16 -11.42
CA GLY A 86 -12.11 -3.81 -12.73
C GLY A 86 -10.78 -3.56 -13.48
N PHE A 87 -9.83 -2.87 -12.86
CA PHE A 87 -8.43 -2.80 -13.28
C PHE A 87 -7.51 -2.78 -12.05
N LEU A 88 -6.22 -3.04 -12.25
CA LEU A 88 -5.25 -3.08 -11.15
C LEU A 88 -4.96 -1.68 -10.61
N THR A 89 -5.05 -1.54 -9.30
CA THR A 89 -4.60 -0.37 -8.56
C THR A 89 -3.57 -0.75 -7.51
N SER A 90 -2.70 0.19 -7.16
CA SER A 90 -1.61 -0.07 -6.22
C SER A 90 -1.36 1.09 -5.25
N SER A 91 -0.74 0.74 -4.12
CA SER A 91 -0.27 1.68 -3.09
C SER A 91 1.07 1.19 -2.56
N ASN A 92 2.11 1.30 -3.40
CA ASN A 92 3.41 0.68 -3.16
C ASN A 92 4.51 1.66 -2.74
N ARG A 93 4.24 2.96 -2.68
CA ARG A 93 5.20 3.95 -2.18
C ARG A 93 5.03 4.23 -0.69
N LEU A 94 6.14 4.47 -0.01
CA LEU A 94 6.20 4.96 1.38
C LEU A 94 6.41 6.47 1.36
N LEU A 95 5.73 7.20 2.24
CA LEU A 95 6.03 8.62 2.49
C LEU A 95 7.31 8.69 3.33
N GLU A 96 8.36 9.31 2.81
CA GLU A 96 9.68 9.37 3.43
C GLU A 96 9.89 10.69 4.16
N LYS A 97 9.45 11.78 3.54
CA LYS A 97 9.59 13.13 4.08
C LYS A 97 8.44 14.03 3.66
N LEU A 98 8.11 14.98 4.52
CA LEU A 98 7.21 16.09 4.23
C LEU A 98 7.92 17.39 4.58
N THR A 99 8.00 18.33 3.64
CA THR A 99 8.65 19.64 3.85
C THR A 99 7.61 20.74 3.75
N VAL A 100 7.56 21.61 4.76
CA VAL A 100 6.65 22.77 4.78
C VAL A 100 7.45 24.00 4.40
N HIS A 101 7.10 24.61 3.29
CA HIS A 101 7.59 25.91 2.87
C HIS A 101 6.58 27.00 3.21
N PHE A 102 7.07 28.12 3.74
CA PHE A 102 6.30 29.33 3.95
C PHE A 102 7.02 30.49 3.26
N GLN A 103 6.31 31.23 2.41
CA GLN A 103 6.84 32.36 1.64
C GLN A 103 8.15 32.00 0.90
N GLY A 104 8.16 30.81 0.28
CA GLY A 104 9.32 30.28 -0.47
C GLY A 104 10.46 29.73 0.36
N SER A 105 10.46 29.88 1.69
CA SER A 105 11.50 29.38 2.58
C SER A 105 11.04 28.13 3.33
N THR A 106 11.95 27.19 3.58
CA THR A 106 11.65 26.03 4.43
C THR A 106 11.36 26.50 5.85
N LEU A 107 10.19 26.15 6.38
CA LEU A 107 9.80 26.44 7.76
C LEU A 107 10.16 25.29 8.69
N ARG A 108 9.87 24.05 8.25
CA ARG A 108 10.15 22.80 8.98
C ARG A 108 9.97 21.62 8.04
N SER A 109 10.46 20.46 8.45
CA SER A 109 10.15 19.20 7.76
C SER A 109 9.91 18.05 8.74
N TYR A 110 9.32 16.97 8.24
CA TYR A 110 9.06 15.75 8.97
C TYR A 110 9.63 14.56 8.21
N ALA A 111 10.46 13.76 8.86
CA ALA A 111 11.03 12.54 8.30
C ALA A 111 10.38 11.31 8.93
N PHE A 112 10.04 10.33 8.10
CA PHE A 112 9.31 9.12 8.49
C PHE A 112 10.26 7.91 8.43
N THR A 113 10.34 7.16 9.52
CA THR A 113 11.18 5.96 9.62
C THR A 113 10.30 4.72 9.63
N TYR A 114 10.68 3.72 8.83
CA TYR A 114 9.96 2.45 8.74
C TYR A 114 10.85 1.27 9.13
N GLY A 115 10.34 0.43 10.03
CA GLY A 115 10.92 -0.86 10.41
C GLY A 115 10.31 -2.03 9.63
N GLU A 116 10.91 -3.20 9.78
CA GLU A 116 10.31 -4.46 9.35
C GLU A 116 9.39 -4.98 10.47
N GLY A 117 8.11 -5.12 10.16
CA GLY A 117 7.12 -5.76 11.02
C GLY A 117 6.84 -7.20 10.60
N ALA A 118 5.93 -7.85 11.33
CA ALA A 118 5.49 -9.21 11.03
C ALA A 118 5.08 -9.38 9.55
N PHE A 119 5.43 -10.54 8.99
CA PHE A 119 5.20 -10.88 7.58
C PHE A 119 5.88 -9.93 6.57
N ASN A 120 7.04 -9.38 6.94
CA ASN A 120 7.87 -8.51 6.09
C ASN A 120 7.13 -7.24 5.61
N LYS A 121 6.27 -6.70 6.48
CA LYS A 121 5.54 -5.45 6.23
C LYS A 121 6.38 -4.26 6.67
N ASP A 122 6.29 -3.15 5.94
CA ASP A 122 6.79 -1.86 6.43
C ASP A 122 5.83 -1.30 7.48
N VAL A 123 6.35 -1.00 8.67
CA VAL A 123 5.60 -0.36 9.76
C VAL A 123 6.28 0.95 10.14
N LEU A 124 5.51 2.02 10.37
CA LEU A 124 6.04 3.35 10.71
C LEU A 124 6.53 3.34 12.15
N THR A 125 7.84 3.32 12.37
CA THR A 125 8.44 3.23 13.71
C THR A 125 8.81 4.58 14.29
N GLY A 126 8.84 5.65 13.48
CA GLY A 126 9.10 6.97 14.01
C GLY A 126 8.83 8.11 13.04
N VAL A 127 8.59 9.28 13.64
CA VAL A 127 8.47 10.57 12.97
C VAL A 127 9.41 11.54 13.65
N LYS A 128 10.27 12.20 12.88
CA LYS A 128 11.16 13.26 13.36
C LYS A 128 10.72 14.58 12.77
N GLN A 129 10.63 15.62 13.59
CA GLN A 129 10.51 17.00 13.15
C GLN A 129 11.90 17.62 13.05
N LEU A 130 12.16 18.24 11.92
CA LEU A 130 13.38 18.96 11.61
C LEU A 130 13.07 20.45 11.47
N ASP A 131 13.98 21.32 11.91
CA ASP A 131 13.90 22.77 11.69
C ASP A 131 14.20 23.15 10.22
N ASP A 132 14.28 24.45 9.96
CA ASP A 132 14.58 25.04 8.66
C ASP A 132 16.00 24.71 8.15
N LYS A 133 16.92 24.36 9.06
CA LYS A 133 18.31 23.97 8.76
C LYS A 133 18.49 22.45 8.71
N GLY A 134 17.43 21.69 8.94
CA GLY A 134 17.44 20.23 8.94
C GLY A 134 17.92 19.60 10.25
N ALA A 135 18.08 20.37 11.33
CA ALA A 135 18.41 19.83 12.64
C ALA A 135 17.16 19.24 13.30
N GLU A 136 17.33 18.13 14.02
CA GLU A 136 16.23 17.47 14.75
C GLU A 136 15.79 18.31 15.94
N VAL A 137 14.49 18.60 16.02
CA VAL A 137 13.88 19.39 17.09
C VAL A 137 13.03 18.54 18.02
N SER A 138 12.35 17.53 17.46
CA SER A 138 11.47 16.63 18.21
C SER A 138 11.35 15.32 17.45
N TYR A 139 11.06 14.24 18.17
CA TYR A 139 10.74 12.95 17.58
C TYR A 139 9.57 12.30 18.31
N GLN A 140 8.93 11.34 17.64
CA GLN A 140 7.97 10.42 18.21
C GLN A 140 8.26 9.04 17.66
N ASN A 141 8.34 8.05 18.54
CA ASN A 141 8.53 6.65 18.17
C ASN A 141 7.23 5.88 18.36
N PHE A 142 7.05 4.85 17.54
CA PHE A 142 5.90 3.97 17.57
C PHE A 142 6.37 2.53 17.68
N ASP A 143 5.68 1.78 18.54
CA ASP A 143 5.81 0.34 18.65
C ASP A 143 4.47 -0.32 18.32
N TYR A 144 4.57 -1.55 17.83
CA TYR A 144 3.42 -2.33 17.41
C TYR A 144 3.33 -3.60 18.23
N TYR A 145 2.11 -3.97 18.62
CA TYR A 145 1.85 -5.27 19.21
C TYR A 145 2.15 -6.37 18.18
N ASP A 146 2.90 -7.39 18.59
CA ASP A 146 3.37 -8.51 17.77
C ASP A 146 2.98 -9.84 18.44
N ASP A 147 1.84 -10.40 18.03
CA ASP A 147 1.28 -11.65 18.53
C ASP A 147 2.07 -12.87 18.07
N VAL A 148 2.57 -12.81 16.84
CA VAL A 148 3.39 -13.87 16.25
C VAL A 148 4.82 -13.83 16.79
N GLN A 149 5.27 -12.74 17.41
CA GLN A 149 6.66 -12.56 17.84
C GLN A 149 7.63 -12.82 16.68
N ALA A 150 7.40 -12.14 15.56
CA ALA A 150 8.12 -12.35 14.31
C ALA A 150 9.65 -12.34 14.50
N ALA A 151 10.16 -11.44 15.36
CA ALA A 151 11.58 -11.33 15.68
C ALA A 151 12.14 -12.49 16.52
N LYS A 152 11.29 -13.28 17.18
CA LYS A 152 11.66 -14.44 18.02
C LYS A 152 11.53 -15.77 17.29
N GLY A 153 11.33 -15.75 15.97
CA GLY A 153 11.32 -16.96 15.13
C GLY A 153 10.01 -17.75 15.24
N TYR A 154 8.87 -17.06 15.22
CA TYR A 154 7.55 -17.69 15.15
C TYR A 154 7.53 -18.90 14.20
N VAL A 155 7.08 -20.04 14.71
CA VAL A 155 6.90 -21.26 13.93
C VAL A 155 5.39 -21.48 13.76
N PRO A 156 4.73 -20.84 12.77
CA PRO A 156 3.28 -20.91 12.58
C PRO A 156 2.75 -22.31 12.31
N PHE A 157 3.62 -23.18 11.79
CA PHE A 157 3.26 -24.54 11.39
C PHE A 157 4.16 -25.54 12.11
N LYS A 158 3.58 -26.62 12.62
CA LYS A 158 4.36 -27.73 13.16
C LYS A 158 5.33 -28.22 12.08
N ASN A 159 6.57 -28.52 12.46
CA ASN A 159 7.60 -29.05 11.56
C ASN A 159 7.24 -30.44 11.00
N SER A 160 6.20 -31.08 11.55
CA SER A 160 5.66 -32.35 11.09
C SER A 160 4.40 -32.14 10.25
N ARG A 161 4.34 -32.81 9.09
CA ARG A 161 3.13 -32.91 8.27
C ARG A 161 2.00 -33.51 9.10
N GLU A 162 0.89 -32.80 9.25
CA GLU A 162 -0.32 -33.36 9.84
C GLU A 162 -0.99 -34.27 8.80
N LYS A 163 -1.32 -35.49 9.20
CA LYS A 163 -2.13 -36.38 8.36
C LYS A 163 -3.57 -35.89 8.48
N TRP A 164 -4.05 -35.24 7.42
CA TRP A 164 -5.47 -34.92 7.29
C TRP A 164 -6.21 -36.18 6.84
N ASP A 165 -7.15 -36.65 7.66
CA ASP A 165 -8.12 -37.68 7.30
C ASP A 165 -9.53 -37.21 7.63
N THR A 166 -10.53 -37.90 7.07
CA THR A 166 -11.95 -37.62 7.28
C THR A 166 -12.42 -38.08 8.67
N HIS A 167 -11.53 -38.56 9.55
CA HIS A 167 -11.89 -39.10 10.86
C HIS A 167 -13.09 -40.08 10.76
N ASN A 168 -14.03 -40.03 11.72
CA ASN A 168 -15.27 -40.81 11.71
C ASN A 168 -16.47 -40.01 11.16
N ASP A 169 -16.24 -39.14 10.16
CA ASP A 169 -17.34 -38.36 9.54
C ASP A 169 -18.14 -39.16 8.49
N ARG A 170 -17.72 -40.41 8.19
CA ARG A 170 -18.29 -41.29 7.17
C ARG A 170 -18.28 -40.69 5.75
N LEU A 171 -17.44 -39.68 5.50
CA LEU A 171 -17.12 -39.22 4.17
C LEU A 171 -16.05 -40.14 3.59
N ASP A 172 -16.50 -41.09 2.78
CA ASP A 172 -15.64 -41.80 1.86
C ASP A 172 -15.39 -40.91 0.65
N ALA A 173 -14.12 -40.69 0.29
CA ALA A 173 -13.76 -40.13 -0.99
C ALA A 173 -14.08 -41.19 -2.06
N GLY A 174 -15.37 -41.35 -2.38
CA GLY A 174 -15.93 -42.29 -3.35
C GLY A 174 -15.57 -41.94 -4.79
N PHE A 175 -14.31 -41.53 -5.03
CA PHE A 175 -13.77 -41.56 -6.37
C PHE A 175 -13.67 -43.03 -6.77
N LEU A 176 -14.47 -43.42 -7.75
CA LEU A 176 -14.20 -44.61 -8.54
C LEU A 176 -12.80 -44.44 -9.13
N ASN A 177 -11.79 -45.03 -8.50
CA ASN A 177 -10.46 -45.12 -9.08
C ASN A 177 -10.60 -46.06 -10.29
N PRO A 178 -10.52 -45.56 -11.55
CA PRO A 178 -10.74 -46.41 -12.71
C PRO A 178 -9.68 -47.52 -12.83
N ILE A 179 -8.58 -47.37 -12.10
CA ILE A 179 -7.44 -48.28 -12.08
C ILE A 179 -7.68 -49.54 -11.22
N THR A 180 -8.63 -49.53 -10.27
CA THR A 180 -8.98 -50.73 -9.49
C THR A 180 -9.97 -51.65 -10.20
N ALA A 181 -10.71 -51.15 -11.18
CA ALA A 181 -11.64 -51.97 -11.98
C ALA A 181 -10.91 -52.83 -13.04
N VAL A 182 -9.64 -52.53 -13.32
CA VAL A 182 -8.82 -53.25 -14.31
C VAL A 182 -7.50 -53.68 -13.68
N GLY A 183 -7.58 -54.70 -12.81
CA GLY A 183 -6.51 -55.69 -12.65
C GLY A 183 -5.24 -55.27 -11.91
N GLY A 184 -5.19 -55.64 -10.63
CA GLY A 184 -4.08 -56.45 -10.14
C GLY A 184 -2.83 -55.72 -9.64
N ARG A 185 -2.69 -55.77 -8.30
CA ARG A 185 -1.44 -55.78 -7.51
C ARG A 185 -0.52 -54.57 -7.64
N PHE A 186 -0.62 -53.67 -6.67
CA PHE A 186 0.55 -53.25 -5.90
C PHE A 186 0.14 -53.13 -4.41
N SER A 187 0.89 -53.79 -3.53
CA SER A 187 0.81 -53.57 -2.08
C SER A 187 1.73 -52.41 -1.71
N ASP A 188 1.36 -51.73 -0.61
CA ASP A 188 2.05 -50.66 0.16
C ASP A 188 3.45 -50.20 -0.30
#